data_AF-A0AAU3JLI4-F1
#
_entry.id   AF-A0AAU3JLI4-F1
#
_cell.length_a   1.000
_cell.length_b   1.000
_cell.length_c   1.000
_cell.angle_alpha   90.00
_cell.angle_beta   90.00
_cell.angle_gamma   90.00
#
_symmetry.space_group_name_H-M   'P 1'
#
loop_
_entity.id
_entity.type
_entity.pdbx_description
1 polymer ?
#
loop_
_entity_poly.entity_id
_entity_poly.type
_entity_poly.pdbx_seq_one_letter_code
_entity_poly.pdbx_strand_id
1 'polypeptide(L)'
;MSEENDEHQLRRQAEYRSYGLKPGTIAYHFQPEFGLLSLKEALFESPYGNPKTLEIPLTEEPIHVVVTMASPQYLRCDNSDDGSRGIAYYDRPNWYFEGWIVGSGYNPGGTLVRVRVSLACDDTGRFDTGYVQEISENFDPEDPIIVKDTPSLP
;
A
#
# COMPACT_ATOMS: atom_id res chain seq x y z
N MET A 1 -29.61 14.72 1.71
CA MET A 1 -28.20 14.95 2.14
C MET A 1 -27.56 13.69 2.77
N SER A 2 -28.29 12.60 3.03
CA SER A 2 -27.71 11.34 3.54
C SER A 2 -27.24 10.40 2.41
N GLU A 3 -28.01 10.25 1.34
CA GLU A 3 -27.74 9.23 0.31
C GLU A 3 -26.47 9.47 -0.52
N GLU A 4 -26.17 10.73 -0.90
CA GLU A 4 -24.94 11.05 -1.64
C GLU A 4 -23.67 10.84 -0.81
N ASN A 5 -23.75 11.03 0.51
CA ASN A 5 -22.61 10.82 1.41
C ASN A 5 -22.33 9.32 1.57
N ASP A 6 -23.38 8.50 1.62
CA ASP A 6 -23.28 7.04 1.74
C ASP A 6 -22.69 6.44 0.46
N GLU A 7 -23.15 6.86 -0.73
CA GLU A 7 -22.56 6.43 -2.00
C GLU A 7 -21.08 6.79 -2.11
N HIS A 8 -20.70 8.01 -1.72
CA HIS A 8 -19.32 8.47 -1.77
C HIS A 8 -18.41 7.69 -0.82
N GLN A 9 -18.93 7.26 0.34
CA GLN A 9 -18.19 6.39 1.27
C GLN A 9 -18.05 4.97 0.72
N LEU A 10 -19.12 4.40 0.15
CA LEU A 10 -19.09 3.07 -0.45
C LEU A 10 -18.08 2.98 -1.61
N ARG A 11 -18.05 3.99 -2.48
CA ARG A 11 -17.06 4.06 -3.59
C ARG A 11 -15.63 4.09 -3.08
N ARG A 12 -15.34 4.92 -2.07
CA ARG A 12 -14.01 4.98 -1.44
C ARG A 12 -13.61 3.66 -0.79
N GLN A 13 -14.52 2.99 -0.10
CA GLN A 13 -14.24 1.67 0.48
C GLN A 13 -13.94 0.62 -0.59
N ALA A 14 -14.68 0.62 -1.70
CA ALA A 14 -14.41 -0.27 -2.83
C ALA A 14 -13.04 -0.01 -3.46
N GLU A 15 -12.68 1.27 -3.63
CA GLU A 15 -11.37 1.70 -4.12
C GLU A 15 -10.23 1.23 -3.19
N TYR A 16 -10.34 1.44 -1.88
CA TYR A 16 -9.33 0.98 -0.91
C TYR A 16 -9.18 -0.55 -0.89
N ARG A 17 -10.29 -1.28 -0.99
CA ARG A 17 -10.26 -2.74 -1.14
C ARG A 17 -9.55 -3.15 -2.43
N SER A 18 -9.70 -2.39 -3.52
CA SER A 18 -9.01 -2.65 -4.79
C SER A 18 -7.49 -2.48 -4.68
N TYR A 19 -7.00 -1.61 -3.79
CA TYR A 19 -5.60 -1.50 -3.44
C TYR A 19 -5.10 -2.62 -2.49
N GLY A 20 -5.96 -3.54 -2.07
CA GLY A 20 -5.61 -4.62 -1.15
C GLY A 20 -5.48 -4.19 0.31
N LEU A 21 -6.00 -3.01 0.66
CA LEU A 21 -6.11 -2.57 2.06
C LEU A 21 -7.11 -3.44 2.80
N LYS A 22 -6.81 -3.70 4.07
CA LYS A 22 -7.65 -4.53 4.95
C LYS A 22 -8.37 -3.67 5.98
N PRO A 23 -9.58 -4.05 6.39
CA PRO A 23 -10.24 -3.38 7.50
C PRO A 23 -9.55 -3.73 8.83
N GLY A 24 -9.91 -3.03 9.91
CA GLY A 24 -9.41 -3.28 11.27
C GLY A 24 -8.06 -2.62 11.65
N THR A 25 -7.32 -2.05 10.69
CA THR A 25 -6.14 -1.22 10.98
C THR A 25 -6.13 0.06 10.12
N ILE A 26 -5.45 1.10 10.60
CA ILE A 26 -5.32 2.37 9.87
C ILE A 26 -4.32 2.19 8.73
N ALA A 27 -4.72 2.59 7.53
CA ALA A 27 -3.82 2.80 6.40
C ALA A 27 -3.39 4.27 6.35
N TYR A 28 -2.10 4.51 6.22
CA TYR A 28 -1.55 5.85 6.09
C TYR A 28 -1.16 6.13 4.65
N HIS A 29 -1.65 7.25 4.13
CA HIS A 29 -1.34 7.74 2.80
C HIS A 29 0.05 8.42 2.78
N PHE A 30 0.81 8.23 1.70
CA PHE A 30 2.08 8.92 1.46
C PHE A 30 2.35 9.09 -0.04
N GLN A 31 3.22 10.05 -0.38
CA GLN A 31 3.73 10.22 -1.74
C GLN A 31 5.05 9.45 -1.91
N PRO A 32 5.14 8.44 -2.79
CA PRO A 32 6.39 7.71 -2.99
C PRO A 32 7.46 8.59 -3.65
N GLU A 33 8.65 8.63 -3.06
CA GLU A 33 9.83 9.31 -3.65
C GLU A 33 10.80 8.34 -4.35
N PHE A 34 10.48 7.05 -4.32
CA PHE A 34 11.28 5.97 -4.92
C PHE A 34 10.59 5.39 -6.15
N GLY A 35 11.36 4.65 -6.96
CA GLY A 35 10.86 3.98 -8.16
C GLY A 35 10.83 2.46 -8.04
N LEU A 36 10.32 1.80 -9.08
CA LEU A 36 10.31 0.34 -9.19
C LEU A 36 11.72 -0.27 -9.05
N LEU A 37 12.76 0.42 -9.49
CA LEU A 37 14.14 -0.04 -9.32
C LEU A 37 14.51 -0.15 -7.84
N SER A 38 14.24 0.89 -7.05
CA SER A 38 14.50 0.90 -5.60
C SER A 38 13.78 -0.25 -4.88
N LEU A 39 12.52 -0.54 -5.27
CA LEU A 39 11.76 -1.66 -4.73
C LEU A 39 12.42 -3.02 -5.08
N LYS A 40 12.89 -3.19 -6.32
CA LYS A 40 13.61 -4.40 -6.73
C LYS A 40 14.92 -4.57 -5.97
N GLU A 41 15.68 -3.49 -5.82
CA GLU A 41 16.94 -3.52 -5.07
C GLU A 41 16.69 -3.88 -3.60
N ALA A 42 15.68 -3.29 -2.97
CA ALA A 42 15.31 -3.61 -1.58
C ALA A 42 14.88 -5.08 -1.40
N LEU A 43 14.24 -5.68 -2.40
CA LEU A 43 13.83 -7.09 -2.37
C LEU A 43 14.98 -8.07 -2.68
N PHE A 44 15.81 -7.79 -3.68
CA PHE A 44 16.75 -8.77 -4.24
C PHE A 44 18.22 -8.53 -3.89
N GLU A 45 18.61 -7.30 -3.53
CA GLU A 45 20.00 -6.95 -3.17
C GLU A 45 20.22 -6.95 -1.66
N SER A 46 19.32 -7.62 -0.92
CA SER A 46 19.26 -7.63 0.53
C SER A 46 19.97 -8.88 1.08
N PRO A 47 21.28 -8.84 1.41
CA PRO A 47 21.95 -9.98 2.03
C PRO A 47 21.42 -10.18 3.45
N TYR A 48 21.38 -11.44 3.89
CA TYR A 48 20.93 -11.84 5.24
C TYR A 48 21.62 -11.12 6.42
N GLY A 49 22.76 -10.46 6.20
CA GLY A 49 23.50 -9.71 7.23
C GLY A 49 23.39 -8.18 7.17
N ASN A 50 22.90 -7.60 6.08
CA ASN A 50 22.74 -6.15 5.93
C ASN A 50 21.62 -5.86 4.92
N PRO A 51 20.35 -6.09 5.30
CA PRO A 51 19.26 -5.98 4.36
C PRO A 51 19.09 -4.52 3.92
N LYS A 52 18.95 -4.31 2.60
CA LYS A 52 18.63 -2.99 2.06
C LYS A 52 17.18 -2.67 2.42
N THR A 53 16.95 -1.54 3.06
CA THR A 53 15.63 -1.05 3.40
C THR A 53 15.08 -0.14 2.30
N LEU A 54 13.77 -0.13 2.16
CA LEU A 54 13.04 0.84 1.37
C LEU A 54 12.53 1.94 2.30
N GLU A 55 12.86 3.19 1.97
CA GLU A 55 12.45 4.36 2.72
C GLU A 55 11.03 4.78 2.32
N ILE A 56 10.15 4.94 3.31
CA ILE A 56 8.77 5.41 3.13
C ILE A 56 8.64 6.78 3.81
N PRO A 57 8.37 7.86 3.05
CA PRO A 57 8.30 9.23 3.56
C PRO A 57 6.96 9.48 4.25
N LEU A 58 6.70 8.73 5.33
CA LEU A 58 5.42 8.79 6.02
C LEU A 58 5.33 10.00 6.95
N THR A 59 6.41 10.40 7.61
CA THR A 59 6.50 11.48 8.60
C THR A 59 7.77 12.30 8.37
N GLU A 60 8.05 13.33 9.20
CA GLU A 60 9.33 14.06 9.16
C GLU A 60 10.55 13.12 9.28
N GLU A 61 10.40 12.05 10.07
CA GLU A 61 11.33 10.92 10.08
C GLU A 61 10.75 9.80 9.19
N PRO A 62 11.40 9.40 8.08
CA PRO A 62 10.89 8.33 7.25
C PRO A 62 11.01 6.97 7.95
N ILE A 63 10.07 6.07 7.65
CA ILE A 63 10.16 4.68 8.11
C ILE A 63 10.97 3.85 7.12
N HIS A 64 11.74 2.91 7.64
CA HIS A 64 12.59 2.05 6.83
C HIS A 64 12.04 0.63 6.85
N VAL A 65 11.72 0.07 5.67
CA VAL A 65 11.07 -1.24 5.56
C VAL A 65 12.01 -2.25 4.90
N VAL A 66 12.27 -3.37 5.56
CA VAL A 66 12.89 -4.53 4.90
C VAL A 66 11.82 -5.23 4.09
N VAL A 67 11.93 -5.16 2.76
CA VAL A 67 10.97 -5.75 1.83
C VAL A 67 11.19 -7.26 1.76
N THR A 68 10.16 -8.04 2.08
CA THR A 68 10.22 -9.52 2.04
C THR A 68 9.46 -10.12 0.87
N MET A 69 8.54 -9.37 0.28
CA MET A 69 7.73 -9.79 -0.87
C MET A 69 7.29 -8.56 -1.64
N ALA A 70 7.34 -8.60 -2.98
CA ALA A 70 6.69 -7.61 -3.83
C ALA A 70 5.96 -8.33 -4.98
N SER A 71 4.78 -7.83 -5.33
CA SER A 71 3.94 -8.38 -6.40
C SER A 71 3.28 -7.25 -7.19
N PRO A 72 3.20 -7.38 -8.53
CA PRO A 72 2.33 -6.53 -9.32
C PRO A 72 0.85 -6.85 -9.03
N GLN A 73 0.01 -5.83 -9.05
CA GLN A 73 -1.45 -5.89 -8.97
C GLN A 73 -2.05 -5.34 -10.26
N TYR A 74 -2.47 -6.25 -11.15
CA TYR A 74 -3.12 -5.88 -12.40
C TYR A 74 -4.59 -5.58 -12.16
N LEU A 75 -4.99 -4.32 -12.40
CA LEU A 75 -6.39 -3.95 -12.40
C LEU A 75 -7.05 -4.48 -13.68
N ARG A 76 -8.24 -5.04 -13.52
CA ARG A 76 -9.05 -5.53 -14.63
C ARG A 76 -9.65 -4.35 -15.39
N CYS A 77 -9.59 -4.40 -16.71
CA CYS A 77 -10.35 -3.49 -17.58
C CYS A 77 -11.68 -4.15 -17.94
N ASP A 78 -12.80 -3.63 -17.45
CA ASP A 78 -14.12 -4.06 -17.92
C ASP A 78 -14.44 -3.38 -19.26
N ASN A 79 -13.73 -3.79 -20.30
CA ASN A 79 -14.04 -3.42 -21.68
C ASN A 79 -14.98 -4.49 -22.28
N SER A 80 -16.26 -4.53 -21.88
CA SER A 80 -17.37 -4.93 -22.79
C SER A 80 -18.75 -4.98 -22.12
N ASP A 81 -19.69 -4.23 -22.71
CA ASP A 81 -21.15 -4.44 -22.65
C ASP A 81 -21.62 -5.71 -23.40
N ASP A 82 -20.70 -6.42 -24.04
CA ASP A 82 -20.99 -7.48 -24.98
C ASP A 82 -20.07 -8.66 -24.67
N GLY A 83 -20.55 -9.60 -23.84
CA GLY A 83 -19.82 -10.65 -23.09
C GLY A 83 -19.02 -11.69 -23.91
N SER A 84 -18.29 -11.24 -24.92
CA SER A 84 -17.53 -12.02 -25.90
C SER A 84 -16.03 -11.67 -25.92
N ARG A 85 -15.57 -10.72 -25.11
CA ARG A 85 -14.14 -10.34 -25.04
C ARG A 85 -13.51 -10.86 -23.75
N GLY A 86 -12.35 -11.53 -23.90
CA GLY A 86 -11.59 -12.10 -22.78
C GLY A 86 -11.19 -11.05 -21.74
N ILE A 87 -10.78 -11.52 -20.55
CA ILE A 87 -10.38 -10.64 -19.45
C ILE A 87 -9.15 -9.81 -19.88
N ALA A 88 -9.30 -8.48 -19.91
CA ALA A 88 -8.22 -7.54 -20.20
C ALA A 88 -7.70 -6.90 -18.92
N TYR A 89 -6.41 -6.56 -18.90
CA TYR A 89 -5.73 -5.91 -17.78
C TYR A 89 -4.96 -4.69 -18.28
N TYR A 90 -4.74 -3.71 -17.40
CA TYR A 90 -3.87 -2.58 -17.72
C TYR A 90 -2.42 -3.02 -17.87
N ASP A 91 -1.70 -2.47 -18.85
CA ASP A 91 -0.28 -2.77 -19.11
C ASP A 91 0.64 -2.35 -17.95
N ARG A 92 0.18 -1.43 -17.11
CA ARG A 92 0.92 -0.90 -15.96
C ARG A 92 0.21 -1.35 -14.68
N PRO A 93 0.76 -2.35 -13.96
CA PRO A 93 0.16 -2.78 -12.72
C PRO A 93 0.45 -1.76 -11.62
N ASN A 94 -0.45 -1.68 -10.65
CA ASN A 94 -0.12 -1.19 -9.33
C ASN A 94 0.87 -2.16 -8.66
N TRP A 95 1.50 -1.74 -7.58
CA TRP A 95 2.45 -2.59 -6.85
C TRP A 95 2.00 -2.79 -5.41
N TYR A 96 2.29 -3.98 -4.91
CA TYR A 96 2.04 -4.36 -3.55
C TYR A 96 3.30 -4.99 -2.97
N PHE A 97 3.67 -4.63 -1.76
CA PHE A 97 4.75 -5.30 -1.06
C PHE A 97 4.47 -5.46 0.43
N GLU A 98 5.12 -6.45 1.04
CA GLU A 98 5.11 -6.65 2.48
C GLU A 98 6.54 -6.61 3.02
N GLY A 99 6.65 -6.20 4.28
CA GLY A 99 7.93 -6.12 4.94
C GLY A 99 7.83 -5.84 6.43
N TRP A 100 8.98 -5.56 7.02
CA TRP A 100 9.13 -5.26 8.43
C TRP A 100 9.75 -3.87 8.61
N ILE A 101 9.15 -3.05 9.47
CA ILE A 101 9.75 -1.77 9.86
C ILE A 101 10.99 -2.06 10.70
N VAL A 102 12.14 -1.53 10.28
CA VAL A 102 13.39 -1.53 11.04
C VAL A 102 13.45 -0.28 11.88
N GLY A 103 13.81 -0.45 13.16
CA GLY A 103 14.10 0.58 14.15
C GLY A 103 13.76 2.02 13.77
N SER A 104 12.64 2.53 14.28
CA SER A 104 12.32 3.95 14.27
C SER A 104 12.12 4.43 15.71
N GLY A 105 12.22 5.75 15.95
CA GLY A 105 11.87 6.37 17.23
C GLY A 105 10.44 6.07 17.71
N TYR A 106 9.62 5.44 16.86
CA TYR A 106 8.26 4.95 17.13
C TYR A 106 8.20 3.59 17.84
N ASN A 107 9.31 2.84 17.96
CA ASN A 107 9.31 1.57 18.67
C ASN A 107 10.59 1.32 19.51
N PRO A 108 10.73 2.01 20.67
CA PRO A 108 11.82 1.75 21.60
C PRO A 108 11.76 0.36 22.28
N GLY A 109 10.71 -0.44 22.02
CA GLY A 109 10.47 -1.75 22.63
C GLY A 109 10.86 -2.98 21.79
N GLY A 110 11.38 -2.80 20.57
CA GLY A 110 11.90 -3.92 19.76
C GLY A 110 10.84 -4.84 19.15
N THR A 111 9.58 -4.44 19.08
CA THR A 111 8.55 -5.23 18.39
C THR A 111 8.66 -5.03 16.88
N LEU A 112 8.93 -6.11 16.15
CA LEU A 112 8.92 -6.07 14.69
C LEU A 112 7.50 -5.79 14.21
N VAL A 113 7.29 -4.63 13.58
CA VAL A 113 5.98 -4.26 13.00
C VAL A 113 5.96 -4.73 11.55
N ARG A 114 5.05 -5.65 11.24
CA ARG A 114 4.83 -6.13 9.87
C ARG A 114 3.88 -5.18 9.15
N VAL A 115 4.27 -4.75 7.97
CA VAL A 115 3.47 -3.84 7.15
C VAL A 115 3.19 -4.42 5.77
N ARG A 116 2.06 -4.00 5.22
CA ARG A 116 1.77 -4.05 3.78
C ARG A 116 1.79 -2.65 3.22
N VAL A 117 2.23 -2.54 1.97
CA VAL A 117 2.26 -1.29 1.24
C VAL A 117 1.66 -1.50 -0.14
N SER A 118 0.76 -0.59 -0.51
CA SER A 118 0.14 -0.54 -1.84
C SER A 118 0.58 0.74 -2.54
N LEU A 119 0.95 0.62 -3.82
CA LEU A 119 1.49 1.69 -4.65
C LEU A 119 0.67 1.77 -5.93
N ALA A 120 -0.03 2.88 -6.13
CA ALA A 120 -0.70 3.18 -7.38
C ALA A 120 0.32 3.74 -8.39
N CYS A 121 0.24 3.26 -9.64
CA CYS A 121 1.07 3.77 -10.73
C CYS A 121 0.29 4.79 -11.56
N ASP A 122 0.98 5.83 -12.02
CA ASP A 122 0.46 6.76 -13.03
C ASP A 122 0.52 6.19 -14.47
N ASP A 123 0.08 7.01 -15.42
CA ASP A 123 0.16 6.76 -16.86
C ASP A 123 1.60 6.78 -17.43
N THR A 124 2.63 6.85 -16.59
CA THR A 124 4.02 6.68 -16.97
C THR A 124 4.65 5.44 -16.31
N GLY A 125 3.94 4.79 -15.39
CA GLY A 125 4.42 3.68 -14.58
C GLY A 125 5.25 4.12 -13.37
N ARG A 126 5.19 5.40 -13.00
CA ARG A 126 5.77 5.93 -11.77
C ARG A 126 4.79 5.73 -10.63
N PHE A 127 5.32 5.51 -9.43
CA PHE A 127 4.51 5.46 -8.23
C PHE A 127 4.01 6.87 -7.91
N ASP A 128 2.69 7.01 -7.88
CA ASP A 128 2.01 8.28 -7.68
C ASP A 128 1.36 8.35 -6.30
N THR A 129 0.74 7.26 -5.83
CA THR A 129 0.09 7.24 -4.52
C THR A 129 0.52 6.00 -3.74
N GLY A 130 0.83 6.16 -2.46
CA GLY A 130 1.22 5.07 -1.57
C GLY A 130 0.28 4.96 -0.36
N TYR A 131 0.04 3.73 0.08
CA TYR A 131 -0.64 3.43 1.35
C TYR A 131 0.17 2.41 2.12
N VAL A 132 0.47 2.68 3.40
CA VAL A 132 1.10 1.73 4.32
C VAL A 132 0.15 1.37 5.43
N GLN A 133 0.06 0.07 5.73
CA GLN A 133 -0.85 -0.45 6.74
C GLN A 133 -0.16 -1.56 7.55
N GLU A 134 -0.33 -1.53 8.87
CA GLU A 134 0.08 -2.63 9.74
C GLU A 134 -0.74 -3.88 9.45
N ILE A 135 -0.07 -5.02 9.35
CA ILE A 135 -0.72 -6.32 9.19
C ILE A 135 -1.11 -6.84 10.59
N SER A 136 -2.40 -6.76 10.91
CA SER A 136 -2.99 -7.40 12.10
C SER A 136 -3.59 -8.77 11.74
N GLU A 137 -3.43 -9.75 12.63
CA GLU A 137 -4.06 -11.07 12.49
C GLU A 137 -5.53 -11.09 12.96
N ASN A 138 -5.97 -10.07 13.69
CA ASN A 138 -7.31 -9.97 14.29
C ASN A 138 -8.04 -8.74 13.75
N PHE A 139 -8.63 -8.85 12.55
CA PHE A 139 -9.49 -7.80 11.99
C PHE A 139 -10.89 -8.33 11.69
N ASP A 140 -11.89 -7.48 11.85
CA ASP A 140 -13.27 -7.75 11.40
C ASP A 140 -13.40 -7.34 9.93
N PRO A 141 -13.80 -8.25 9.01
CA PRO A 141 -14.01 -7.90 7.59
C PRO A 141 -15.11 -6.85 7.35
N GLU A 142 -16.00 -6.65 8.33
CA GLU A 142 -17.09 -5.67 8.30
C GLU A 142 -16.63 -4.27 8.75
N ASP A 143 -15.46 -4.16 9.39
CA ASP A 143 -14.93 -2.87 9.78
C ASP A 143 -14.64 -1.99 8.54
N PRO A 144 -14.75 -0.66 8.65
CA PRO A 144 -14.34 0.24 7.59
C PRO A 144 -12.82 0.26 7.45
N ILE A 145 -12.33 0.44 6.22
CA ILE A 145 -10.94 0.82 5.99
C ILE A 145 -10.79 2.30 6.34
N ILE A 146 -9.96 2.59 7.33
CA ILE A 146 -9.67 3.95 7.77
C ILE A 146 -8.37 4.38 7.11
N VAL A 147 -8.46 5.38 6.22
CA VAL A 147 -7.29 6.02 5.62
C VAL A 147 -7.05 7.36 6.30
N LYS A 148 -5.81 7.62 6.69
CA LYS A 148 -5.38 8.91 7.20
C LYS A 148 -4.24 9.45 6.34
N ASP A 149 -4.24 10.75 6.11
CA ASP A 149 -3.00 11.42 5.74
C ASP A 149 -1.99 11.30 6.88
N THR A 150 -0.72 11.43 6.54
CA THR A 150 0.39 11.50 7.49
C THR A 150 -0.02 12.22 8.78
N PRO A 151 0.12 11.60 9.96
CA PRO A 151 -0.11 12.32 11.20
C PRO A 151 0.89 13.49 11.28
N SER A 152 0.39 14.72 11.37
CA SER A 152 1.16 15.80 11.94
C SER A 152 1.51 15.38 13.38
N LEU A 153 2.80 15.26 13.67
CA LEU A 153 3.24 15.07 15.05
C LEU A 153 2.76 16.27 15.89
N PRO A 154 2.32 16.05 17.14
CA PRO A 154 1.96 17.13 18.05
C PRO A 154 3.14 18.07 18.35
#